data_AF-U7R4B2-F1
#
_entry.id   AF-U7R4B2-F1
#
_cell.length_a   1.000
_cell.length_b   1.000
_cell.length_c   1.000
_cell.angle_alpha   90.00
_cell.angle_beta   90.00
_cell.angle_gamma   90.00
#
_symmetry.space_group_name_H-M   'P 1'
#
loop_
_entity.id
_entity.type
_entity.pdbx_description
1 polymer ?
#
loop_
_entity_poly.entity_id
_entity_poly.type
_entity_poly.pdbx_seq_one_letter_code
_entity_poly.pdbx_strand_id
1 'polypeptide(L)'
;MKQRLKNLLKKWFPTIHPLPTKRLAHWEKEILAAPPDIKDAETIKHVEILDRLNDKECWVRNTQRRSRSITLIPVTLGIISSLILNINGFIEDRKNDEAEIYRWVALVKKKYGEEFYLRNDLPDYMKDARYIGNDKKISLRKYLHYRYTFYPSSSRILKIDIGFLLLYLLIIPPFVWAVFFLRRQAPLIIDRERQIFYTWYKGKAYVARYPQLGMGEKTNIFYLKVYGLDENNQLIGRGFIPNVSSYTFALLSSGNDKALAVAFMVKFLLNGKEAVSKVDYKRRGPLIWWSKDKRPADLDAQIPLILAELDRLGPPDEA
;
A
#
# COMPACT_ATOMS: atom_id res chain seq x y z
N MET A 1 -11.24 -30.08 -6.31
CA MET A 1 -9.89 -30.12 -5.67
C MET A 1 -9.70 -31.49 -5.02
N LYS A 2 -8.68 -32.26 -5.42
CA LYS A 2 -8.46 -33.65 -4.95
C LYS A 2 -8.11 -33.68 -3.46
N GLN A 3 -8.68 -34.60 -2.69
CA GLN A 3 -8.51 -34.76 -1.22
C GLN A 3 -7.04 -34.78 -0.77
N ARG A 4 -6.15 -35.36 -1.60
CA ARG A 4 -4.70 -35.43 -1.34
C ARG A 4 -4.02 -34.08 -1.28
N LEU A 5 -4.44 -33.12 -2.12
CA LEU A 5 -3.92 -31.75 -2.06
C LEU A 5 -4.34 -31.12 -0.74
N LYS A 6 -5.63 -31.15 -0.38
CA LYS A 6 -6.15 -30.64 0.91
C LYS A 6 -5.37 -31.14 2.14
N ASN A 7 -4.97 -32.41 2.15
CA ASN A 7 -4.19 -32.98 3.25
C ASN A 7 -2.74 -32.46 3.28
N LEU A 8 -2.08 -32.31 2.12
CA LEU A 8 -0.75 -31.68 2.02
C LEU A 8 -0.80 -30.20 2.44
N LEU A 9 -1.85 -29.49 2.02
CA LEU A 9 -2.10 -28.09 2.38
C LEU A 9 -2.19 -27.88 3.89
N LYS A 10 -2.94 -28.75 4.59
CA LYS A 10 -3.09 -28.70 6.05
C LYS A 10 -1.78 -29.03 6.77
N LYS A 11 -0.92 -29.85 6.17
CA LYS A 11 0.41 -30.21 6.69
C LYS A 11 1.41 -29.07 6.52
N TRP A 12 1.43 -28.41 5.36
CA TRP A 12 2.36 -27.33 5.07
C TRP A 12 1.95 -26.02 5.73
N PHE A 13 0.66 -25.74 5.84
CA PHE A 13 0.14 -24.48 6.39
C PHE A 13 -0.95 -24.76 7.43
N PRO A 14 -0.59 -25.35 8.60
CA PRO A 14 -1.54 -25.55 9.68
C PRO A 14 -2.07 -24.19 10.13
N THR A 15 -3.39 -24.07 10.24
CA THR A 15 -4.13 -22.81 10.49
C THR A 15 -3.75 -22.06 11.78
N ILE A 16 -2.85 -22.59 12.61
CA ILE A 16 -2.57 -22.10 13.97
C ILE A 16 -1.06 -22.02 14.31
N HIS A 17 -0.15 -22.60 13.50
CA HIS A 17 1.29 -22.58 13.83
C HIS A 17 2.18 -22.14 12.67
N PRO A 18 3.20 -21.29 12.93
CA PRO A 18 4.17 -20.91 11.91
C PRO A 18 4.95 -22.14 11.45
N LEU A 19 5.19 -22.26 10.14
CA LEU A 19 6.20 -23.18 9.62
C LEU A 19 7.56 -22.81 10.23
N PRO A 20 8.33 -23.77 10.77
CA PRO A 20 9.74 -23.54 11.04
C PRO A 20 10.44 -23.15 9.73
N THR A 21 11.39 -22.22 9.80
CA THR A 21 12.21 -21.85 8.64
C THR A 21 12.90 -23.11 8.13
N LYS A 22 12.43 -23.65 7.00
CA LYS A 22 12.98 -24.85 6.36
C LYS A 22 13.33 -24.53 4.92
N ARG A 23 14.31 -25.24 4.38
CA ARG A 23 14.66 -25.15 2.97
C ARG A 23 13.49 -25.61 2.11
N LEU A 24 13.21 -24.90 1.02
CA LEU A 24 12.11 -25.25 0.12
C LEU A 24 12.27 -26.67 -0.46
N ALA A 25 13.52 -27.08 -0.75
CA ALA A 25 13.84 -28.40 -1.26
C ALA A 25 13.46 -29.56 -0.31
N HIS A 26 13.34 -29.32 1.01
CA HIS A 26 12.87 -30.34 1.96
C HIS A 26 11.46 -30.86 1.59
N TRP A 27 10.65 -30.02 0.95
CA TRP A 27 9.27 -30.32 0.59
C TRP A 27 9.10 -30.76 -0.87
N GLU A 28 10.20 -30.85 -1.64
CA GLU A 28 10.17 -31.10 -3.08
C GLU A 28 9.33 -32.32 -3.46
N LYS A 29 9.60 -33.48 -2.83
CA LYS A 29 8.90 -34.73 -3.10
C LYS A 29 7.39 -34.60 -2.90
N GLU A 30 6.97 -33.88 -1.86
CA GLU A 30 5.56 -33.66 -1.56
C GLU A 30 4.92 -32.67 -2.54
N ILE A 31 5.67 -31.64 -2.96
CA ILE A 31 5.24 -30.63 -3.93
C ILE A 31 5.06 -31.24 -5.33
N LEU A 32 6.00 -32.07 -5.76
CA LEU A 32 5.95 -32.75 -7.05
C LEU A 32 4.85 -33.81 -7.10
N ALA A 33 4.52 -34.44 -5.96
CA ALA A 33 3.40 -35.39 -5.86
C ALA A 33 2.02 -34.73 -5.97
N ALA A 34 1.92 -33.39 -5.85
CA ALA A 34 0.65 -32.69 -6.04
C ALA A 34 0.18 -32.82 -7.51
N PRO A 35 -1.13 -32.96 -7.77
CA PRO A 35 -1.65 -33.07 -9.14
C PRO A 35 -1.18 -31.90 -10.03
N PRO A 36 -0.91 -32.14 -11.32
CA PRO A 36 -0.66 -31.06 -12.28
C PRO A 36 -1.82 -30.07 -12.29
N ASP A 37 -1.50 -28.78 -12.31
CA ASP A 37 -2.46 -27.68 -12.37
C ASP A 37 -2.03 -26.72 -13.49
N ILE A 38 -2.04 -27.26 -14.71
CA ILE A 38 -1.54 -26.59 -15.92
C ILE A 38 -2.57 -25.55 -16.35
N LYS A 39 -2.15 -24.29 -16.45
CA LYS A 39 -2.98 -23.16 -16.80
C LYS A 39 -3.03 -22.90 -18.30
N ASP A 40 -4.23 -22.72 -18.82
CA ASP A 40 -4.45 -22.16 -20.16
C ASP A 40 -4.39 -20.61 -20.16
N ALA A 41 -4.64 -20.01 -21.32
CA ALA A 41 -4.60 -18.56 -21.53
C ALA A 41 -5.61 -17.76 -20.68
N GLU A 42 -6.69 -18.38 -20.22
CA GLU A 42 -7.70 -17.73 -19.39
C GLU A 42 -7.33 -17.86 -17.92
N THR A 43 -7.11 -19.09 -17.46
CA THR A 43 -6.81 -19.42 -16.06
C THR A 43 -5.47 -18.85 -15.58
N ILE A 44 -4.48 -18.67 -16.46
CA ILE A 44 -3.18 -18.05 -16.10
C ILE A 44 -3.33 -16.59 -15.64
N LYS A 45 -4.35 -15.87 -16.14
CA LYS A 45 -4.62 -14.47 -15.75
C LYS A 45 -5.01 -14.36 -14.27
N HIS A 46 -5.58 -15.44 -13.71
CA HIS A 46 -6.02 -15.54 -12.33
C HIS A 46 -4.95 -16.04 -11.37
N VAL A 47 -3.77 -16.44 -11.87
CA VAL A 47 -2.62 -16.79 -11.00
C VAL A 47 -2.08 -15.52 -10.37
N GLU A 48 -2.45 -15.30 -9.10
CA GLU A 48 -2.14 -14.07 -8.39
C GLU A 48 -0.63 -13.84 -8.28
N ILE A 49 0.16 -14.84 -7.91
CA ILE A 49 1.62 -14.69 -7.76
C ILE A 49 2.36 -14.26 -9.02
N LEU A 50 1.75 -14.38 -10.21
CA LEU A 50 2.45 -14.27 -11.48
C LEU A 50 2.44 -12.85 -12.06
N ASP A 51 3.63 -12.37 -12.44
CA ASP A 51 3.82 -11.16 -13.25
C ASP A 51 4.21 -11.49 -14.70
N ARG A 52 5.16 -12.41 -14.89
CA ARG A 52 5.64 -12.86 -16.21
C ARG A 52 6.02 -14.33 -16.16
N LEU A 53 5.78 -15.05 -17.26
CA LEU A 53 6.16 -16.45 -17.45
C LEU A 53 6.64 -16.65 -18.89
N ASN A 54 7.78 -17.32 -19.06
CA ASN A 54 8.24 -17.91 -20.31
C ASN A 54 9.05 -19.18 -19.98
N ASP A 55 9.70 -19.79 -20.98
CA ASP A 55 10.44 -21.05 -20.79
C ASP A 55 11.67 -20.95 -19.87
N LYS A 56 12.19 -19.73 -19.65
CA LYS A 56 13.42 -19.48 -18.90
C LYS A 56 13.16 -18.92 -17.51
N GLU A 57 12.23 -17.98 -17.41
CA GLU A 57 12.01 -17.17 -16.23
C GLU A 57 10.54 -17.13 -15.81
N CYS A 58 10.33 -17.26 -14.50
CA CYS A 58 9.05 -16.95 -13.86
C CYS A 58 9.24 -15.77 -12.92
N TRP A 59 8.46 -14.71 -13.12
CA TRP A 59 8.52 -13.48 -12.34
C TRP A 59 7.37 -13.47 -11.36
N VAL A 60 7.70 -13.62 -10.09
CA VAL A 60 6.78 -13.66 -8.95
C VAL A 60 6.61 -12.25 -8.39
N ARG A 61 5.36 -11.79 -8.31
CA ARG A 61 5.06 -10.44 -7.80
C ARG A 61 5.11 -10.38 -6.27
N ASN A 62 5.56 -9.23 -5.79
CA ASN A 62 5.50 -8.86 -4.38
C ASN A 62 4.09 -8.36 -3.98
N THR A 63 3.72 -8.57 -2.71
CA THR A 63 2.44 -8.14 -2.12
C THR A 63 2.21 -6.63 -2.22
N GLN A 64 3.26 -5.82 -2.15
CA GLN A 64 3.19 -4.36 -2.22
C GLN A 64 2.62 -3.80 -3.54
N ARG A 65 2.53 -4.63 -4.60
CA ARG A 65 1.95 -4.17 -5.87
C ARG A 65 0.48 -3.79 -5.73
N ARG A 66 -0.29 -4.51 -4.91
CA ARG A 66 -1.74 -4.29 -4.76
C ARG A 66 -2.10 -3.35 -3.61
N SER A 67 -1.24 -3.20 -2.60
CA SER A 67 -1.51 -2.32 -1.45
C SER A 67 -1.73 -0.86 -1.87
N ARG A 68 -1.07 -0.39 -2.94
CA ARG A 68 -1.32 0.94 -3.48
C ARG A 68 -2.71 1.10 -4.10
N SER A 69 -3.07 0.20 -5.01
CA SER A 69 -4.33 0.31 -5.74
C SER A 69 -5.54 0.00 -4.88
N ILE A 70 -5.40 -0.88 -3.88
CA ILE A 70 -6.51 -1.33 -3.04
C ILE A 70 -6.63 -0.51 -1.75
N THR A 71 -5.52 0.00 -1.22
CA THR A 71 -5.51 0.69 0.09
C THR A 71 -5.12 2.15 -0.06
N LEU A 72 -3.90 2.45 -0.50
CA LEU A 72 -3.41 3.84 -0.46
C LEU A 72 -4.23 4.78 -1.36
N ILE A 73 -4.53 4.40 -2.59
CA ILE A 73 -5.32 5.24 -3.51
C ILE A 73 -6.74 5.46 -2.96
N PRO A 74 -7.53 4.42 -2.62
CA PRO A 74 -8.89 4.64 -2.10
C PRO A 74 -8.92 5.45 -0.80
N VAL A 75 -7.98 5.21 0.13
CA VAL A 75 -7.91 5.98 1.38
C VAL A 75 -7.57 7.44 1.10
N THR A 76 -6.60 7.71 0.23
CA THR A 76 -6.23 9.07 -0.17
C THR A 76 -7.41 9.80 -0.81
N LEU A 77 -8.15 9.13 -1.72
CA LEU A 77 -9.36 9.68 -2.32
C LEU A 77 -10.43 9.95 -1.27
N GLY A 78 -10.63 9.05 -0.29
CA GLY A 78 -11.57 9.26 0.81
C GLY A 78 -11.22 10.50 1.65
N ILE A 79 -9.94 10.70 1.97
CA ILE A 79 -9.48 11.88 2.73
C ILE A 79 -9.70 13.16 1.92
N ILE A 80 -9.38 13.16 0.62
CA ILE A 80 -9.59 14.31 -0.27
C ILE A 80 -11.08 14.62 -0.42
N SER A 81 -11.92 13.61 -0.62
CA SER A 81 -13.38 13.78 -0.69
C SER A 81 -13.93 14.36 0.62
N SER A 82 -13.44 13.90 1.77
CA SER A 82 -13.80 14.46 3.07
C SER A 82 -13.43 15.93 3.20
N LEU A 83 -12.23 16.34 2.74
CA LEU A 83 -11.84 17.75 2.68
C LEU A 83 -12.79 18.57 1.80
N ILE A 84 -13.11 18.08 0.60
CA ILE A 84 -14.03 18.76 -0.33
C ILE A 84 -15.41 18.95 0.31
N LEU A 85 -15.95 17.93 0.98
CA LEU A 85 -17.23 18.02 1.67
C LEU A 85 -17.19 19.05 2.80
N ASN A 86 -16.11 19.11 3.58
CA ASN A 86 -15.96 20.12 4.63
C ASN A 86 -15.86 21.55 4.06
N ILE A 87 -15.13 21.74 2.97
CA ILE A 87 -15.05 23.04 2.29
C ILE A 87 -16.44 23.46 1.77
N ASN A 88 -17.17 22.54 1.14
CA ASN A 88 -18.51 22.82 0.64
C ASN A 88 -19.48 23.17 1.78
N GLY A 89 -19.45 22.42 2.88
CA GLY A 89 -20.22 22.72 4.08
C GLY A 89 -19.91 24.11 4.64
N PHE A 90 -18.62 24.46 4.75
CA PHE A 90 -18.22 25.80 5.19
C PHE A 90 -18.73 26.92 4.25
N ILE A 91 -18.70 26.70 2.93
CA ILE A 91 -19.22 27.68 1.95
C ILE A 91 -20.74 27.86 2.11
N GLU A 92 -21.46 26.76 2.31
CA GLU A 92 -22.92 26.79 2.51
C GLU A 92 -23.30 27.46 3.83
N ASP A 93 -22.64 27.07 4.93
CA ASP A 93 -22.80 27.70 6.25
C ASP A 93 -22.56 29.20 6.16
N ARG A 94 -21.47 29.61 5.51
CA ARG A 94 -21.15 31.02 5.32
C ARG A 94 -22.24 31.77 4.56
N LYS A 95 -22.81 31.17 3.53
CA LYS A 95 -23.89 31.80 2.74
C LYS A 95 -25.13 32.03 3.61
N ASN A 96 -25.50 31.05 4.43
CA ASN A 96 -26.63 31.13 5.34
C ASN A 96 -26.38 32.17 6.45
N ASP A 97 -25.18 32.14 7.03
CA ASP A 97 -24.71 33.08 8.03
C ASP A 97 -24.73 34.53 7.52
N GLU A 98 -24.20 34.78 6.31
CA GLU A 98 -24.22 36.12 5.71
C GLU A 98 -25.65 36.64 5.54
N ALA A 99 -26.61 35.79 5.14
CA ALA A 99 -28.00 36.17 5.02
C ALA A 99 -28.65 36.50 6.38
N GLU A 100 -28.28 35.79 7.45
CA GLU A 100 -28.73 36.12 8.81
C GLU A 100 -28.11 37.43 9.32
N ILE A 101 -26.81 37.61 9.11
CA ILE A 101 -26.08 38.83 9.47
C ILE A 101 -26.71 40.05 8.78
N TYR A 102 -27.01 39.99 7.48
CA TYR A 102 -27.67 41.11 6.79
C TYR A 102 -29.07 41.38 7.33
N ARG A 103 -29.85 40.35 7.67
CA ARG A 103 -31.16 40.53 8.30
C ARG A 103 -31.02 41.23 9.66
N TRP A 104 -30.05 40.82 10.48
CA TRP A 104 -29.78 41.44 11.76
C TRP A 104 -29.37 42.92 11.62
N VAL A 105 -28.41 43.19 10.74
CA VAL A 105 -27.96 44.57 10.43
C VAL A 105 -29.11 45.44 9.92
N ALA A 106 -29.98 44.92 9.06
CA ALA A 106 -31.14 45.65 8.55
C ALA A 106 -32.13 46.02 9.66
N LEU A 107 -32.33 45.15 10.66
CA LEU A 107 -33.18 45.44 11.82
C LEU A 107 -32.58 46.56 12.69
N VAL A 108 -31.28 46.49 12.96
CA VAL A 108 -30.57 47.53 13.72
C VAL A 108 -30.65 48.87 12.99
N LYS A 109 -30.41 48.86 11.67
CA LYS A 109 -30.53 50.02 10.79
C LYS A 109 -31.91 50.65 10.81
N LYS A 110 -32.98 49.85 10.76
CA LYS A 110 -34.37 50.33 10.88
C LYS A 110 -34.66 51.00 12.23
N LYS A 111 -34.03 50.51 13.31
CA LYS A 111 -34.28 51.01 14.67
C LYS A 111 -33.44 52.24 15.03
N TYR A 112 -32.21 52.34 14.54
CA TYR A 112 -31.24 53.38 14.98
C TYR A 112 -30.74 54.31 13.87
N GLY A 113 -31.21 54.11 12.64
CA GLY A 113 -30.86 54.93 11.47
C GLY A 113 -29.77 54.32 10.59
N GLU A 114 -29.60 54.89 9.39
CA GLU A 114 -28.61 54.47 8.38
C GLU A 114 -27.17 54.48 8.90
N GLU A 115 -26.84 55.42 9.78
CA GLU A 115 -25.50 55.66 10.32
C GLU A 115 -25.28 55.04 11.71
N PHE A 116 -26.08 54.02 12.09
CA PHE A 116 -25.97 53.38 13.40
C PHE A 116 -24.53 52.92 13.74
N TYR A 117 -23.75 52.55 12.74
CA TYR A 117 -22.39 52.05 12.91
C TYR A 117 -21.37 53.12 13.39
N LEU A 118 -21.71 54.41 13.25
CA LEU A 118 -20.93 55.54 13.76
C LEU A 118 -21.30 55.95 15.19
N ARG A 119 -22.42 55.42 15.70
CA ARG A 119 -22.97 55.81 17.01
C ARG A 119 -22.25 55.10 18.14
N ASN A 120 -21.84 55.83 19.17
CA ASN A 120 -21.18 55.25 20.35
C ASN A 120 -22.13 54.78 21.45
N ASP A 121 -23.41 55.15 21.39
CA ASP A 121 -24.44 54.90 22.41
C ASP A 121 -25.22 53.58 22.22
N LEU A 122 -24.88 52.76 21.22
CA LEU A 122 -25.61 51.50 20.99
C LEU A 122 -25.35 50.46 22.09
N PRO A 123 -26.36 49.64 22.45
CA PRO A 123 -26.21 48.55 23.41
C PRO A 123 -25.10 47.55 23.04
N ASP A 124 -24.47 46.96 24.05
CA ASP A 124 -23.35 46.02 23.89
C ASP A 124 -23.69 44.79 23.03
N TYR A 125 -24.94 44.33 23.07
CA TYR A 125 -25.39 43.18 22.27
C TYR A 125 -25.49 43.47 20.76
N MET A 126 -25.26 44.72 20.33
CA MET A 126 -25.24 45.12 18.91
C MET A 126 -23.82 45.37 18.38
N LYS A 127 -22.78 45.04 19.16
CA LYS A 127 -21.37 45.20 18.73
C LYS A 127 -21.07 44.45 17.43
N ASP A 128 -21.72 43.31 17.23
CA ASP A 128 -21.62 42.46 16.05
C ASP A 128 -22.19 43.16 14.79
N ALA A 129 -23.41 43.72 14.86
CA ALA A 129 -24.01 44.50 13.78
C ALA A 129 -23.19 45.76 13.49
N ARG A 130 -22.68 46.44 14.52
CA ARG A 130 -21.82 47.62 14.38
C ARG A 130 -20.53 47.27 13.64
N TYR A 131 -19.90 46.14 13.96
CA TYR A 131 -18.70 45.66 13.29
C TYR A 131 -18.92 45.42 11.80
N ILE A 132 -20.07 44.86 11.41
CA ILE A 132 -20.44 44.69 10.00
C ILE A 132 -20.73 46.02 9.33
N GLY A 133 -21.45 46.92 10.01
CA GLY A 133 -21.74 48.26 9.55
C GLY A 133 -22.68 48.27 8.35
N ASN A 134 -22.35 49.06 7.32
CA ASN A 134 -23.13 49.19 6.08
C ASN A 134 -22.46 48.49 4.89
N ASP A 135 -21.65 47.45 5.15
CA ASP A 135 -20.94 46.70 4.12
C ASP A 135 -21.93 46.02 3.16
N LYS A 136 -21.80 46.28 1.86
CA LYS A 136 -22.60 45.61 0.82
C LYS A 136 -22.19 44.16 0.57
N LYS A 137 -20.96 43.81 0.94
CA LYS A 137 -20.41 42.46 0.80
C LYS A 137 -19.43 42.18 1.95
N ILE A 138 -19.68 41.12 2.70
CA ILE A 138 -18.79 40.67 3.76
C ILE A 138 -17.61 39.92 3.14
N SER A 139 -16.39 40.40 3.38
CA SER A 139 -15.17 39.71 2.95
C SER A 139 -14.95 38.44 3.79
N LEU A 140 -14.22 37.44 3.25
CA LEU A 140 -13.92 36.21 4.02
C LEU A 140 -13.25 36.52 5.35
N ARG A 141 -12.27 37.44 5.36
CA ARG A 141 -11.57 37.84 6.59
C ARG A 141 -12.52 38.46 7.62
N LYS A 142 -13.42 39.34 7.18
CA LYS A 142 -14.42 39.98 8.05
C LYS A 142 -15.40 38.95 8.60
N TYR A 143 -15.86 38.03 7.75
CA TYR A 143 -16.71 36.91 8.15
C TYR A 143 -16.04 35.99 9.18
N LEU A 144 -14.79 35.59 8.95
CA LEU A 144 -14.06 34.74 9.91
C LEU A 144 -13.88 35.46 11.26
N HIS A 145 -13.52 36.75 11.25
CA HIS A 145 -13.44 37.52 12.49
C HIS A 145 -14.80 37.57 13.20
N TYR A 146 -15.87 37.79 12.45
CA TYR A 146 -17.23 37.81 12.99
C TYR A 146 -17.61 36.46 13.63
N ARG A 147 -17.47 35.36 12.88
CA ARG A 147 -17.75 33.98 13.31
C ARG A 147 -16.94 33.59 14.54
N TYR A 148 -15.68 33.97 14.62
CA TYR A 148 -14.80 33.58 15.73
C TYR A 148 -14.79 34.57 16.90
N THR A 149 -15.57 35.65 16.84
CA THR A 149 -15.66 36.65 17.91
C THR A 149 -17.07 36.76 18.48
N PHE A 150 -18.08 36.83 17.60
CA PHE A 150 -19.45 37.18 18.00
C PHE A 150 -20.42 35.98 18.04
N TYR A 151 -20.12 34.86 17.37
CA TYR A 151 -21.00 33.69 17.45
C TYR A 151 -21.03 33.06 18.84
N PRO A 152 -22.18 32.48 19.25
CA PRO A 152 -22.22 31.60 20.40
C PRO A 152 -21.18 30.48 20.24
N SER A 153 -20.40 30.22 21.29
CA SER A 153 -19.33 29.21 21.27
C SER A 153 -18.23 29.45 20.23
N SER A 154 -17.98 30.71 19.84
CA SER A 154 -16.95 31.09 18.87
C SER A 154 -15.58 30.44 19.08
N SER A 155 -15.13 30.33 20.35
CA SER A 155 -13.88 29.68 20.72
C SER A 155 -13.84 28.19 20.41
N ARG A 156 -14.98 27.49 20.55
CA ARG A 156 -15.12 26.07 20.18
C ARG A 156 -15.12 25.91 18.67
N ILE A 157 -15.85 26.76 17.94
CA ILE A 157 -15.92 26.73 16.47
C ILE A 157 -14.51 26.92 15.89
N LEU A 158 -13.77 27.93 16.37
CA LEU A 158 -12.39 28.18 15.96
C LEU A 158 -11.48 26.96 16.16
N LYS A 159 -11.57 26.31 17.33
CA LYS A 159 -10.77 25.10 17.63
C LYS A 159 -11.10 23.94 16.70
N ILE A 160 -12.39 23.75 16.37
CA ILE A 160 -12.83 22.70 15.45
C ILE A 160 -12.33 22.98 14.03
N ASP A 161 -12.55 24.18 13.51
CA ASP A 161 -12.16 24.57 12.15
C ASP A 161 -10.64 24.47 11.95
N ILE A 162 -9.85 25.00 12.90
CA ILE A 162 -8.39 24.90 12.87
C ILE A 162 -7.95 23.43 13.02
N GLY A 163 -8.61 22.66 13.89
CA GLY A 163 -8.30 21.24 14.09
C GLY A 163 -8.43 20.43 12.81
N PHE A 164 -9.56 20.57 12.09
CA PHE A 164 -9.75 19.90 10.81
C PHE A 164 -8.80 20.41 9.74
N LEU A 165 -8.54 21.72 9.66
CA LEU A 165 -7.58 22.28 8.70
C LEU A 165 -6.18 21.68 8.91
N LEU A 166 -5.69 21.66 10.15
CA LEU A 166 -4.38 21.09 10.49
C LEU A 166 -4.34 19.59 10.24
N LEU A 167 -5.42 18.86 10.55
CA LEU A 167 -5.54 17.44 10.27
C LEU A 167 -5.35 17.15 8.77
N TYR A 168 -6.05 17.88 7.90
CA TYR A 168 -5.92 17.70 6.45
C TYR A 168 -4.54 18.09 5.93
N LEU A 169 -3.98 19.21 6.41
CA LEU A 169 -2.63 19.65 6.05
C LEU A 169 -1.56 18.65 6.46
N LEU A 170 -1.74 17.95 7.58
CA LEU A 170 -0.77 16.97 8.07
C LEU A 170 -0.93 15.60 7.40
N ILE A 171 -2.16 15.17 7.11
CA ILE A 171 -2.43 13.82 6.60
C ILE A 171 -2.32 13.76 5.07
N ILE A 172 -2.84 14.73 4.32
CA ILE A 172 -2.92 14.62 2.85
C ILE A 172 -1.54 14.52 2.20
N PRO A 173 -0.55 15.38 2.52
CA PRO A 173 0.77 15.32 1.86
C PRO A 173 1.49 13.97 1.99
N PRO A 174 1.61 13.33 3.18
CA PRO A 174 2.25 12.02 3.28
C PRO A 174 1.50 10.92 2.52
N PHE A 175 0.16 10.96 2.47
CA PHE A 175 -0.62 9.98 1.70
C PHE A 175 -0.43 10.16 0.19
N VAL A 176 -0.50 11.39 -0.31
CA VAL A 176 -0.20 11.72 -1.71
C VAL A 176 1.24 11.28 -2.05
N TRP A 177 2.19 11.61 -1.19
CA TRP A 177 3.57 11.19 -1.38
C TRP A 177 3.72 9.66 -1.44
N ALA A 178 3.05 8.94 -0.53
CA ALA A 178 3.10 7.47 -0.49
C ALA A 178 2.48 6.82 -1.74
N VAL A 179 1.44 7.42 -2.32
CA VAL A 179 0.83 6.94 -3.57
C VAL A 179 1.83 7.00 -4.74
N PHE A 180 2.57 8.10 -4.87
CA PHE A 180 3.44 8.35 -6.03
C PHE A 180 4.90 7.90 -5.87
N PHE A 181 5.47 8.01 -4.66
CA PHE A 181 6.92 7.90 -4.45
C PHE A 181 7.36 6.70 -3.63
N LEU A 182 6.46 6.02 -2.92
CA LEU A 182 6.82 4.78 -2.25
C LEU A 182 7.39 3.84 -3.31
N ARG A 183 8.54 3.20 -3.06
CA ARG A 183 9.16 2.31 -4.06
C ARG A 183 8.51 0.93 -4.01
N ARG A 184 8.15 0.40 -5.18
CA ARG A 184 7.61 -0.94 -5.32
C ARG A 184 8.77 -1.90 -5.36
N GLN A 185 8.81 -2.83 -4.42
CA GLN A 185 9.81 -3.90 -4.42
C GLN A 185 9.84 -4.63 -5.77
N ALA A 186 11.05 -5.05 -6.15
CA ALA A 186 11.28 -5.85 -7.33
C ALA A 186 10.48 -7.17 -7.27
N PRO A 187 10.14 -7.77 -8.41
CA PRO A 187 9.68 -9.15 -8.43
C PRO A 187 10.80 -10.09 -7.96
N LEU A 188 10.41 -11.29 -7.54
CA LEU A 188 11.33 -12.40 -7.39
C LEU A 188 11.36 -13.16 -8.71
N ILE A 189 12.53 -13.30 -9.30
CA ILE A 189 12.74 -13.99 -10.56
C ILE A 189 13.25 -15.39 -10.26
N ILE A 190 12.58 -16.37 -10.83
CA ILE A 190 12.99 -17.76 -10.83
C ILE A 190 13.66 -18.00 -12.17
N ASP A 191 14.98 -18.19 -12.15
CA ASP A 191 15.76 -18.57 -13.33
C ASP A 191 15.91 -20.09 -13.34
N ARG A 192 15.26 -20.71 -14.33
CA ARG A 192 15.25 -22.15 -14.50
C ARG A 192 16.61 -22.69 -14.93
N GLU A 193 17.30 -22.03 -15.85
CA GLU A 193 18.58 -22.51 -16.39
C GLU A 193 19.64 -22.53 -15.28
N ARG A 194 19.65 -21.50 -14.42
CA ARG A 194 20.61 -21.38 -13.31
C ARG A 194 20.16 -22.06 -12.02
N GLN A 195 18.91 -22.49 -11.93
CA GLN A 195 18.28 -23.05 -10.72
C GLN A 195 18.36 -22.11 -9.49
N ILE A 196 18.13 -20.82 -9.72
CA ILE A 196 18.21 -19.77 -8.68
C ILE A 196 16.94 -18.94 -8.58
N PHE A 197 16.77 -18.34 -7.41
CA PHE A 197 15.76 -17.34 -7.09
C PHE A 197 16.46 -16.05 -6.76
N TYR A 198 16.17 -14.97 -7.48
CA TYR A 198 16.82 -13.69 -7.22
C TYR A 198 15.86 -12.50 -7.29
N THR A 199 16.19 -11.45 -6.56
CA THR A 199 15.45 -10.19 -6.53
C THR A 199 16.42 -9.05 -6.23
N TRP A 200 15.94 -7.82 -6.20
CA TRP A 200 16.75 -6.67 -5.79
C TRP A 200 15.95 -5.72 -4.91
N TYR A 201 16.66 -5.01 -4.05
CA TYR A 201 16.08 -3.96 -3.24
C TYR A 201 17.08 -2.85 -2.96
N LYS A 202 16.65 -1.60 -3.18
CA LYS A 202 17.48 -0.40 -2.99
C LYS A 202 18.86 -0.50 -3.65
N GLY A 203 18.93 -1.10 -4.85
CA GLY A 203 20.17 -1.27 -5.59
C GLY A 203 21.04 -2.47 -5.18
N LYS A 204 20.64 -3.28 -4.20
CA LYS A 204 21.36 -4.51 -3.81
C LYS A 204 20.67 -5.75 -4.34
N ALA A 205 21.44 -6.71 -4.84
CA ALA A 205 20.96 -8.01 -5.27
C ALA A 205 20.73 -8.95 -4.09
N TYR A 206 19.75 -9.83 -4.22
CA TYR A 206 19.54 -10.94 -3.31
C TYR A 206 19.25 -12.21 -4.11
N VAL A 207 19.90 -13.32 -3.78
CA VAL A 207 19.81 -14.58 -4.50
C VAL A 207 19.88 -15.77 -3.54
N ALA A 208 19.27 -16.88 -3.93
CA ALA A 208 19.51 -18.20 -3.35
C ALA A 208 19.42 -19.27 -4.45
N ARG A 209 20.24 -20.32 -4.36
CA ARG A 209 19.98 -21.54 -5.16
C ARG A 209 18.74 -22.24 -4.61
N TYR A 210 18.07 -23.01 -5.46
CA TYR A 210 16.89 -23.75 -5.05
C TYR A 210 17.06 -24.59 -3.76
N PRO A 211 18.15 -25.34 -3.55
CA PRO A 211 18.37 -26.09 -2.31
C PRO A 211 18.57 -25.22 -1.06
N GLN A 212 19.03 -23.97 -1.24
CA GLN A 212 19.36 -23.03 -0.18
C GLN A 212 18.22 -22.04 0.12
N LEU A 213 17.18 -22.00 -0.72
CA LEU A 213 16.07 -21.07 -0.55
C LEU A 213 15.31 -21.38 0.73
N GLY A 214 15.35 -20.45 1.69
CA GLY A 214 14.60 -20.55 2.92
C GLY A 214 13.11 -20.30 2.69
N MET A 215 12.26 -21.03 3.40
CA MET A 215 10.81 -20.88 3.36
C MET A 215 10.29 -20.81 4.78
N GLY A 216 9.44 -19.82 5.06
CA GLY A 216 8.87 -19.66 6.39
C GLY A 216 7.52 -18.96 6.38
N GLU A 217 6.87 -19.00 7.53
CA GLU A 217 5.62 -18.28 7.77
C GLU A 217 5.67 -17.57 9.12
N LYS A 218 5.25 -16.30 9.16
CA LYS A 218 5.12 -15.53 10.40
C LYS A 218 3.82 -14.75 10.38
N THR A 219 2.97 -14.94 11.39
CA THR A 219 1.70 -14.20 11.51
C THR A 219 0.86 -14.27 10.24
N ASN A 220 0.64 -15.49 9.70
CA ASN A 220 -0.03 -15.76 8.43
C ASN A 220 0.65 -15.24 7.14
N ILE A 221 1.85 -14.64 7.25
CA ILE A 221 2.64 -14.16 6.11
C ILE A 221 3.60 -15.25 5.67
N PHE A 222 3.37 -15.78 4.48
CA PHE A 222 4.32 -16.61 3.79
C PHE A 222 5.47 -15.77 3.21
N TYR A 223 6.71 -16.19 3.43
CA TYR A 223 7.88 -15.53 2.86
C TYR A 223 8.94 -16.54 2.40
N LEU A 224 9.69 -16.12 1.39
CA LEU A 224 10.88 -16.80 0.89
C LEU A 224 12.11 -16.01 1.33
N LYS A 225 13.13 -16.69 1.81
CA LYS A 225 14.36 -16.04 2.26
C LYS A 225 15.45 -16.21 1.20
N VAL A 226 15.93 -15.07 0.72
CA VAL A 226 17.05 -14.93 -0.23
C VAL A 226 18.19 -14.18 0.44
N TYR A 227 19.42 -14.33 -0.06
CA TYR A 227 20.61 -13.82 0.60
C TYR A 227 21.31 -12.76 -0.24
N GLY A 228 21.97 -11.80 0.37
CA GLY A 228 22.75 -10.77 -0.31
C GLY A 228 23.98 -10.42 0.51
N LEU A 229 24.78 -9.48 0.03
CA LEU A 229 25.91 -8.94 0.78
C LEU A 229 25.58 -7.56 1.33
N ASP A 230 25.97 -7.30 2.57
CA ASP A 230 25.93 -5.96 3.16
C ASP A 230 27.13 -5.12 2.72
N GLU A 231 27.32 -3.96 3.35
CA GLU A 231 28.42 -3.05 3.01
C GLU A 231 29.80 -3.57 3.45
N ASN A 232 29.82 -4.54 4.37
CA ASN A 232 31.02 -5.19 4.89
C ASN A 232 31.28 -6.53 4.21
N ASN A 233 30.60 -6.82 3.09
CA ASN A 233 30.62 -8.12 2.41
C ASN A 233 30.17 -9.29 3.30
N GLN A 234 29.35 -9.03 4.32
CA GLN A 234 28.76 -10.06 5.15
C GLN A 234 27.45 -10.55 4.54
N LEU A 235 27.24 -11.86 4.61
CA LEU A 235 26.03 -12.51 4.11
C LEU A 235 24.82 -12.13 4.96
N ILE A 236 23.84 -11.47 4.34
CA ILE A 236 22.59 -11.05 4.99
C ILE A 236 21.38 -11.71 4.34
N GLY A 237 20.42 -12.13 5.17
CA GLY A 237 19.16 -12.70 4.72
C GLY A 237 18.07 -11.64 4.53
N ARG A 238 17.24 -11.81 3.50
CA ARG A 238 16.07 -10.98 3.22
C ARG A 238 14.84 -11.83 2.97
N GLY A 239 13.76 -11.52 3.68
CA GLY A 239 12.43 -12.07 3.39
C GLY A 239 11.77 -11.38 2.19
N PHE A 240 11.39 -12.16 1.20
CA PHE A 240 10.52 -11.78 0.10
C PHE A 240 9.11 -12.32 0.35
N ILE A 241 8.10 -11.45 0.31
CA ILE A 241 6.70 -11.83 0.51
C ILE A 241 6.02 -11.91 -0.87
N PRO A 242 5.84 -13.11 -1.44
CA PRO A 242 5.11 -13.27 -2.68
C PRO A 242 3.62 -13.03 -2.45
N ASN A 243 2.97 -12.50 -3.47
CA ASN A 243 1.56 -12.15 -3.41
C ASN A 243 0.68 -13.34 -3.80
N VAL A 244 0.50 -14.26 -2.84
CA VAL A 244 -0.15 -15.57 -3.03
C VAL A 244 -1.65 -15.52 -3.26
N SER A 245 -2.33 -14.47 -2.81
CA SER A 245 -3.76 -14.24 -3.04
C SER A 245 -4.11 -12.76 -3.14
N SER A 246 -5.32 -12.43 -3.58
CA SER A 246 -5.81 -11.05 -3.58
C SER A 246 -5.76 -10.38 -2.20
N TYR A 247 -5.74 -11.16 -1.12
CA TYR A 247 -5.78 -10.70 0.27
C TYR A 247 -4.44 -10.83 1.02
N THR A 248 -3.35 -11.18 0.34
CA THR A 248 -2.03 -11.29 1.01
C THR A 248 -1.62 -9.98 1.70
N PHE A 249 -2.01 -8.84 1.14
CA PHE A 249 -1.72 -7.53 1.75
C PHE A 249 -2.43 -7.31 3.09
N ALA A 250 -3.54 -8.02 3.32
CA ALA A 250 -4.36 -7.93 4.53
C ALA A 250 -4.06 -9.07 5.51
N LEU A 251 -3.04 -9.89 5.27
CA LEU A 251 -2.68 -11.05 6.11
C LEU A 251 -3.74 -12.17 6.10
N LEU A 252 -4.60 -12.22 5.07
CA LEU A 252 -5.72 -13.16 4.98
C LEU A 252 -5.52 -14.25 3.90
N SER A 253 -4.28 -14.57 3.56
CA SER A 253 -4.01 -15.67 2.61
C SER A 253 -4.24 -17.02 3.28
N SER A 254 -5.02 -17.88 2.62
CA SER A 254 -5.26 -19.23 3.10
C SER A 254 -4.03 -20.12 2.92
N GLY A 255 -3.95 -21.21 3.68
CA GLY A 255 -2.92 -22.24 3.46
C GLY A 255 -2.95 -22.83 2.05
N ASN A 256 -4.14 -22.92 1.45
CA ASN A 256 -4.32 -23.36 0.06
C ASN A 256 -3.64 -22.42 -0.93
N ASP A 257 -3.84 -21.11 -0.79
CA ASP A 257 -3.24 -20.12 -1.68
C ASP A 257 -1.71 -20.18 -1.64
N LYS A 258 -1.15 -20.30 -0.42
CA LYS A 258 0.30 -20.38 -0.19
C LYS A 258 0.92 -21.60 -0.85
N ALA A 259 0.30 -22.76 -0.69
CA ALA A 259 0.82 -23.98 -1.28
C ALA A 259 0.62 -24.07 -2.80
N LEU A 260 -0.49 -23.57 -3.34
CA LEU A 260 -0.68 -23.47 -4.78
C LEU A 260 0.41 -22.58 -5.39
N ALA A 261 0.74 -21.48 -4.73
CA ALA A 261 1.85 -20.62 -5.11
C ALA A 261 3.21 -21.35 -5.07
N VAL A 262 3.51 -22.05 -3.97
CA VAL A 262 4.74 -22.84 -3.83
C VAL A 262 4.83 -23.94 -4.91
N ALA A 263 3.75 -24.68 -5.12
CA ALA A 263 3.69 -25.73 -6.11
C ALA A 263 3.91 -25.20 -7.53
N PHE A 264 3.31 -24.04 -7.86
CA PHE A 264 3.55 -23.37 -9.13
C PHE A 264 5.03 -23.02 -9.31
N MET A 265 5.66 -22.39 -8.31
CA MET A 265 7.07 -21.98 -8.39
C MET A 265 8.02 -23.17 -8.58
N VAL A 266 7.85 -24.24 -7.79
CA VAL A 266 8.71 -25.42 -7.83
C VAL A 266 8.50 -26.23 -9.11
N LYS A 267 7.26 -26.44 -9.53
CA LYS A 267 6.98 -27.18 -10.78
C LYS A 267 7.51 -26.45 -12.00
N PHE A 268 7.39 -25.12 -12.04
CA PHE A 268 8.01 -24.31 -13.08
C PHE A 268 9.53 -24.51 -13.10
N LEU A 269 10.18 -24.39 -11.95
CA LEU A 269 11.63 -24.49 -11.83
C LEU A 269 12.16 -25.85 -12.32
N LEU A 270 11.55 -26.94 -11.86
CA LEU A 270 12.06 -28.29 -12.11
C LEU A 270 11.58 -28.84 -13.46
N ASN A 271 10.31 -28.66 -13.78
CA ASN A 271 9.67 -29.32 -14.94
C ASN A 271 9.41 -28.35 -16.10
N GLY A 272 9.72 -27.06 -15.95
CA GLY A 272 9.56 -26.05 -17.00
C GLY A 272 8.15 -25.48 -17.10
N LYS A 273 7.96 -24.59 -18.09
CA LYS A 273 6.69 -23.88 -18.33
C LYS A 273 5.52 -24.84 -18.53
N GLU A 274 5.71 -25.88 -19.34
CA GLU A 274 4.63 -26.83 -19.71
C GLU A 274 4.03 -27.57 -18.49
N ALA A 275 4.75 -27.64 -17.37
CA ALA A 275 4.23 -28.21 -16.14
C ALA A 275 3.24 -27.30 -15.39
N VAL A 276 3.19 -26.01 -15.75
CA VAL A 276 2.39 -24.99 -15.06
C VAL A 276 1.52 -24.14 -15.99
N SER A 277 1.86 -24.01 -17.26
CA SER A 277 1.05 -23.29 -18.25
C SER A 277 1.33 -23.72 -19.68
N LYS A 278 0.29 -23.65 -20.52
CA LYS A 278 0.35 -23.89 -21.97
C LYS A 278 0.81 -22.67 -22.77
N VAL A 279 0.90 -21.50 -22.13
CA VAL A 279 1.17 -20.23 -22.82
C VAL A 279 2.20 -19.39 -22.07
N ASP A 280 2.91 -18.56 -22.82
CA ASP A 280 3.65 -17.46 -22.24
C ASP A 280 2.68 -16.42 -21.67
N TYR A 281 3.10 -15.74 -20.60
CA TYR A 281 2.24 -14.77 -19.94
C TYR A 281 3.01 -13.54 -19.51
N LYS A 282 2.40 -12.37 -19.69
CA LYS A 282 2.88 -11.10 -19.16
C LYS A 282 1.69 -10.28 -18.69
N ARG A 283 1.64 -10.01 -17.39
CA ARG A 283 0.58 -9.19 -16.79
C ARG A 283 0.78 -7.73 -17.19
N ARG A 284 -0.35 -7.01 -17.37
CA ARG A 284 -0.33 -5.56 -17.59
C ARG A 284 0.46 -4.84 -16.48
N GLY A 285 1.34 -3.93 -16.87
CA GLY A 285 2.15 -3.13 -15.95
C GLY A 285 1.29 -2.30 -14.98
N PRO A 286 1.86 -1.86 -13.83
CA PRO A 286 1.16 -0.95 -12.93
C PRO A 286 0.90 0.41 -13.61
N LEU A 287 -0.14 1.13 -13.18
CA LEU A 287 -0.42 2.50 -13.63
C LEU A 287 0.76 3.45 -13.37
N ILE A 288 1.37 3.39 -12.18
CA ILE A 288 2.49 4.24 -11.77
C ILE A 288 3.80 3.48 -11.96
N TRP A 289 4.43 3.65 -13.12
CA TRP A 289 5.58 2.83 -13.55
C TRP A 289 6.94 3.30 -13.03
N TRP A 290 7.11 4.59 -12.71
CA TRP A 290 8.38 5.17 -12.23
C TRP A 290 8.74 4.82 -10.79
N SER A 291 7.77 4.31 -10.03
CA SER A 291 7.93 3.93 -8.63
C SER A 291 8.56 2.55 -8.43
N LYS A 292 9.02 1.87 -9.49
CA LYS A 292 9.66 0.56 -9.40
C LYS A 292 11.06 0.68 -8.82
N ASP A 293 11.46 -0.29 -8.00
CA ASP A 293 12.85 -0.40 -7.59
C ASP A 293 13.74 -0.62 -8.82
N LYS A 294 14.81 0.19 -8.93
CA LYS A 294 15.69 0.14 -10.09
C LYS A 294 16.50 -1.14 -10.03
N ARG A 295 16.52 -1.88 -11.15
CA ARG A 295 17.40 -3.03 -11.30
C ARG A 295 18.85 -2.55 -11.15
N PRO A 296 19.68 -3.16 -10.28
CA PRO A 296 21.09 -2.84 -10.17
C PRO A 296 21.79 -3.04 -11.53
N ALA A 297 22.69 -2.12 -11.90
CA ALA A 297 23.42 -2.20 -13.17
C ALA A 297 24.42 -3.35 -13.18
N ASP A 298 24.94 -3.69 -12.01
CA ASP A 298 25.92 -4.73 -11.70
C ASP A 298 25.25 -6.02 -11.19
N LEU A 299 23.94 -6.21 -11.38
CA LEU A 299 23.20 -7.37 -10.88
C LEU A 299 23.85 -8.70 -11.29
N ASP A 300 24.23 -8.80 -12.57
CA ASP A 300 24.82 -10.02 -13.13
C ASP A 300 26.22 -10.32 -12.56
N ALA A 301 26.91 -9.30 -12.05
CA ALA A 301 28.19 -9.45 -11.33
C ALA A 301 27.98 -9.74 -9.82
N GLN A 302 26.95 -9.18 -9.19
CA GLN A 302 26.64 -9.42 -7.78
C GLN A 302 26.16 -10.86 -7.52
N ILE A 303 25.35 -11.43 -8.41
CA ILE A 303 24.78 -12.79 -8.24
C ILE A 303 25.85 -13.85 -7.96
N PRO A 304 26.89 -14.04 -8.80
CA PRO A 304 27.89 -15.09 -8.57
C PRO A 304 28.68 -14.87 -7.27
N LEU A 305 28.96 -13.61 -6.89
CA LEU A 305 29.65 -13.30 -5.64
C LEU A 305 28.84 -13.72 -4.42
N ILE A 306 27.55 -13.39 -4.39
CA ILE A 306 26.65 -13.78 -3.31
C ILE A 306 26.54 -15.31 -3.23
N LEU A 307 26.40 -15.98 -4.37
CA LEU A 307 26.31 -17.43 -4.43
C LEU A 307 27.57 -18.11 -3.91
N ALA A 308 28.76 -17.63 -4.28
CA ALA A 308 30.02 -18.17 -3.80
C ALA A 308 30.14 -18.06 -2.27
N GLU A 309 29.74 -16.92 -1.71
CA GLU A 309 29.78 -16.72 -0.25
C GLU A 309 28.73 -17.56 0.49
N LEU A 310 27.53 -17.69 -0.10
CA LEU A 310 26.48 -18.56 0.41
C LEU A 310 26.87 -20.05 0.36
N ASP A 311 27.59 -20.47 -0.69
CA ASP A 311 28.14 -21.83 -0.82
C ASP A 311 29.27 -22.07 0.21
N ARG A 312 30.06 -21.04 0.54
CA ARG A 312 31.15 -21.10 1.53
C ARG A 312 30.67 -21.17 2.98
N LEU A 313 29.72 -20.33 3.35
CA LEU A 313 29.26 -20.18 4.74
C LEU A 313 28.02 -21.02 5.05
N GLY A 314 27.27 -21.41 4.03
CA GLY A 314 25.92 -21.94 4.20
C GLY A 314 24.90 -20.85 4.58
N PRO A 315 23.60 -21.19 4.56
CA PRO A 315 22.56 -20.28 5.02
C PRO A 315 22.71 -19.99 6.52
N PRO A 316 22.74 -18.72 6.96
CA PRO A 316 22.97 -18.33 8.37
C PRO A 316 21.86 -18.71 9.36
N ASP A 317 20.86 -19.49 8.94
CA ASP A 317 19.63 -19.78 9.69
C ASP A 317 19.58 -21.19 10.29
N GLU A 318 20.65 -21.96 10.15
CA GLU A 318 20.80 -23.34 10.66
C GLU A 318 22.01 -23.51 11.59
N ALA A 319 22.44 -22.45 12.28
CA ALA A 319 23.37 -22.57 13.41
C ALA A 319 22.65 -23.04 14.69
#